data_AF-A0A8J9SIG6-F1
#
_entry.id   AF-A0A8J9SIG6-F1
#
_cell.length_a   1.000
_cell.length_b   1.000
_cell.length_c   1.000
_cell.angle_alpha   90.00
_cell.angle_beta   90.00
_cell.angle_gamma   90.00
#
_symmetry.space_group_name_H-M   'P 1'
#
loop_
_entity.id
_entity.type
_entity.pdbx_description
1 polymer ?
#
loop_
_entity_poly.entity_id
_entity_poly.type
_entity_poly.pdbx_seq_one_letter_code
_entity_poly.pdbx_strand_id
1 'polypeptide(L)' 'MLDPPHPHATALATYYCNRAAALLHMERYDHAIEDCNLAIILNPAYVKAYIRRSTAYEQLQHQLQHS' A
#
# COMPACT_ATOMS: atom_id res chain seq x y z
N MET A 1 14.57 -17.42 13.70
CA MET A 1 13.32 -17.34 14.49
C MET A 1 12.70 -16.01 14.12
N LEU A 2 11.73 -15.99 13.20
CA LEU A 2 11.02 -14.76 12.84
C LEU A 2 10.01 -14.52 13.95
N ASP A 3 10.19 -13.45 14.73
CA ASP A 3 9.21 -13.08 15.76
C ASP A 3 7.83 -12.92 15.11
N PRO A 4 6.76 -13.46 15.72
CA PRO A 4 5.42 -13.28 15.21
C PRO A 4 5.12 -11.78 15.12
N PRO A 5 4.53 -11.29 14.01
CA PRO A 5 4.31 -9.86 13.82
C PRO A 5 3.48 -9.33 14.98
N HIS A 6 4.03 -8.34 15.70
CA HIS A 6 3.35 -7.74 16.84
C HIS A 6 1.95 -7.28 16.41
N PRO A 7 0.89 -7.58 17.19
CA PRO A 7 -0.50 -7.31 16.80
C PRO A 7 -0.78 -5.83 16.49
N HIS A 8 0.02 -4.92 17.05
CA HIS A 8 -0.06 -3.49 16.77
C HIS A 8 0.52 -3.13 15.39
N ALA A 9 1.60 -3.77 14.97
CA ALA A 9 2.23 -3.54 13.66
C ALA A 9 1.34 -4.06 12.51
N THR A 10 0.65 -5.19 12.71
CA THR A 10 -0.33 -5.73 11.75
C THR A 10 -1.58 -4.85 11.62
N ALA A 11 -2.06 -4.28 12.73
CA ALA A 11 -3.16 -3.32 12.69
C ALA A 11 -2.79 -2.03 11.93
N LEU A 12 -1.58 -1.49 12.18
CA LEU A 12 -1.07 -0.33 11.43
C LEU A 12 -0.89 -0.64 9.94
N ALA A 13 -0.32 -1.80 9.60
CA ALA A 13 -0.20 -2.22 8.20
C ALA A 13 -1.56 -2.30 7.50
N THR A 14 -2.58 -2.82 8.19
CA THR A 14 -3.96 -2.88 7.68
C THR A 14 -4.55 -1.49 7.48
N TYR A 15 -4.33 -0.57 8.43
CA TYR A 15 -4.75 0.82 8.32
C TYR A 15 -4.15 1.50 7.08
N TYR A 16 -2.83 1.43 6.88
CA TYR A 16 -2.17 2.03 5.72
C TYR A 16 -2.65 1.39 4.41
N CYS A 17 -2.83 0.06 4.37
CA CYS A 17 -3.33 -0.63 3.18
C CYS A 17 -4.78 -0.23 2.83
N ASN A 18 -5.63 -0.01 3.82
CA ASN A 18 -6.99 0.49 3.61
C ASN A 18 -6.99 1.96 3.15
N ARG A 19 -6.10 2.79 3.71
CA ARG A 19 -5.94 4.17 3.27
C ARG A 19 -5.41 4.26 1.83
N ALA A 20 -4.45 3.42 1.47
CA ALA A 20 -3.98 3.28 0.09
C ALA A 20 -5.11 2.91 -0.87
N ALA A 21 -6.04 2.04 -0.45
CA ALA A 21 -7.23 1.71 -1.25
C ALA A 21 -8.11 2.92 -1.53
N ALA A 22 -8.37 3.75 -0.50
CA ALA A 22 -9.14 4.98 -0.68
C ALA A 22 -8.41 5.98 -1.58
N LEU A 23 -7.08 6.10 -1.45
CA LEU A 23 -6.25 6.97 -2.29
C LEU A 23 -6.23 6.53 -3.76
N LEU A 24 -6.23 5.22 -4.03
CA LEU A 24 -6.40 4.68 -5.39
C LEU A 24 -7.73 5.14 -6.03
N HIS A 25 -8.81 5.18 -5.25
CA HIS A 25 -10.11 5.68 -5.73
C HIS A 25 -10.16 7.20 -5.91
N MET A 26 -9.30 7.94 -5.20
CA MET A 26 -9.16 9.39 -5.34
C MET A 26 -8.14 9.79 -6.42
N GLU A 27 -7.65 8.83 -7.22
CA GLU A 27 -6.62 9.06 -8.25
C GLU A 27 -5.31 9.65 -7.68
N ARG A 28 -5.07 9.48 -6.38
CA ARG A 28 -3.86 9.93 -5.69
C ARG A 28 -2.85 8.79 -5.58
N TYR A 29 -2.37 8.33 -6.72
CA TYR A 29 -1.56 7.10 -6.80
C TYR A 29 -0.22 7.21 -6.08
N ASP A 30 0.45 8.37 -6.11
CA ASP A 30 1.73 8.59 -5.41
C ASP A 30 1.61 8.32 -3.91
N HIS A 31 0.55 8.86 -3.29
CA HIS A 31 0.29 8.71 -1.87
C HIS A 31 -0.13 7.28 -1.53
N ALA A 32 -0.85 6.61 -2.44
CA ALA A 32 -1.19 5.20 -2.27
C ALA A 32 0.05 4.31 -2.25
N ILE A 33 1.07 4.64 -3.06
CA ILE A 33 2.35 3.91 -3.09
C ILE A 33 3.11 4.07 -1.77
N GLU A 34 3.19 5.30 -1.23
CA GLU A 34 3.81 5.57 0.07
C GLU A 34 3.14 4.76 1.20
N ASP A 35 1.80 4.76 1.25
CA ASP A 35 1.04 3.99 2.22
C ASP A 35 1.26 2.49 2.09
N CYS A 36 1.33 1.98 0.86
CA CYS A 36 1.64 0.56 0.65
C CYS A 36 3.07 0.22 1.09
N ASN A 37 4.04 1.12 0.89
CA ASN A 37 5.41 0.93 1.36
C ASN A 37 5.48 0.88 2.89
N LEU A 38 4.75 1.77 3.59
CA LEU A 38 4.66 1.73 5.05
C LEU A 38 4.02 0.43 5.54
N ALA A 39 2.94 -0.01 4.88
CA ALA A 39 2.29 -1.28 5.22
C ALA A 39 3.22 -2.49 5.04
N ILE A 40 4.08 -2.47 4.01
CA ILE A 40 5.08 -3.51 3.74
C ILE A 40 6.21 -3.48 4.78
N ILE A 41 6.69 -2.30 5.17
CA ILE A 41 7.73 -2.16 6.21
C ILE A 41 7.23 -2.72 7.54
N LEU A 42 5.96 -2.44 7.89
CA LEU A 42 5.34 -2.91 9.13
C LEU A 42 5.01 -4.40 9.10
N ASN A 43 4.54 -4.91 7.96
CA ASN A 43 4.26 -6.31 7.76
C ASN A 43 4.74 -6.77 6.37
N PRO A 44 5.98 -7.27 6.26
CA PRO A 44 6.53 -7.74 5.00
C PRO A 44 5.76 -8.90 4.37
N ALA A 45 4.98 -9.65 5.17
CA ALA A 45 4.13 -10.74 4.70
C ALA A 45 2.75 -10.26 4.23
N TYR A 46 2.47 -8.95 4.23
CA TYR A 46 1.15 -8.43 3.90
C TYR A 46 0.93 -8.32 2.39
N VAL A 47 0.58 -9.44 1.76
CA VAL A 47 0.38 -9.58 0.30
C VAL A 47 -0.55 -8.51 -0.29
N LYS A 48 -1.61 -8.12 0.42
CA LYS A 48 -2.55 -7.09 -0.03
C LYS A 48 -1.88 -5.74 -0.28
N ALA A 49 -0.89 -5.36 0.52
CA ALA A 49 -0.16 -4.11 0.34
C ALA A 49 0.66 -4.12 -0.95
N TYR A 50 1.28 -5.25 -1.31
CA TYR A 50 2.00 -5.39 -2.58
C TYR A 50 1.06 -5.29 -3.78
N ILE A 51 -0.09 -5.97 -3.74
CA ILE A 51 -1.08 -5.91 -4.82
C ILE A 51 -1.54 -4.48 -5.05
N ARG A 52 -1.91 -3.76 -3.98
CA ARG A 52 -2.33 -2.36 -4.08
C ARG A 52 -1.23 -1.45 -4.59
N ARG A 53 0.02 -1.69 -4.19
CA ARG A 53 1.18 -0.94 -4.69
C ARG A 53 1.37 -1.13 -6.19
N SER A 54 1.27 -2.37 -6.68
CA SER A 54 1.36 -2.66 -8.10
C SER A 54 0.25 -1.95 -8.88
N THR A 55 -0.99 -2.04 -8.41
CA THR A 55 -2.12 -1.31 -9.03
C THR A 55 -1.88 0.20 -9.01
N ALA A 56 -1.34 0.76 -7.93
CA ALA A 56 -1.04 2.18 -7.86
C ALA A 56 0.02 2.61 -8.89
N TYR A 57 1.06 1.80 -9.09
CA TYR A 57 2.07 2.08 -10.13
C TYR A 57 1.48 2.00 -11.55
N GLU A 58 0.65 1.01 -11.84
CA GLU A 58 -0.01 0.87 -13.15
C GLU A 58 -0.89 2.09 -13.45
N GLN A 59 -1.68 2.53 -12.47
CA GLN A 59 -2.55 3.69 -12.61
C GLN A 59 -1.78 5.00 -12.71
N LEU A 60 -0.70 5.16 -11.92
CA LEU A 60 0.18 6.32 -12.01
C LEU A 60 0.82 6.42 -13.39
N GLN A 61 1.32 5.30 -13.92
CA GLN A 61 1.89 5.25 -15.26
C GLN A 61 0.84 5.62 -16.32
N HIS A 62 -0.38 5.08 -16.19
CA HIS A 62 -1.48 5.42 -17.09
C HIS A 62 -1.84 6.91 -17.03
N GLN A 63 -1.93 7.50 -15.83
CA GLN A 63 -2.19 8.93 -15.64
C GLN A 63 -1.09 9.81 -16.27
N LEU A 64 0.18 9.42 -16.11
CA LEU A 64 1.32 10.13 -16.70
C LEU A 64 1.37 10.01 -18.23
N GLN A 65 0.81 8.94 -18.81
CA GLN A 65 0.72 8.77 -20.27
C GLN A 65 -0.45 9.56 -20.89
N HIS A 66 -1.42 9.97 -20.07
CA HIS A 66 -2.62 10.70 -20.50
C HIS A 66 -2.64 12.17 -20.05
N SER A 67 -1.52 12.68 -19.50
CA SER A 67 -1.30 14.09 -19.16
C SER A 67 -0.40 14.77 -20.18
#